data_AF-A0AB36DWP8-F1
#
_entry.id   AF-A0AB36DWP8-F1
#
_cell.length_a   1.000
_cell.length_b   1.000
_cell.length_c   1.000
_cell.angle_alpha   90.00
_cell.angle_beta   90.00
_cell.angle_gamma   90.00
#
_symmetry.space_group_name_H-M   'P 1'
#
loop_
_entity.id
_entity.type
_entity.pdbx_description
1 polymer ?
#
loop_
_entity_poly.entity_id
_entity_poly.type
_entity_poly.pdbx_seq_one_letter_code
_entity_poly.pdbx_strand_id
1 'polypeptide(L)'
;MLSGKTRLENCRLAQKLLAGKKAIIIFDEVEDVFSSSLIDHSVAQEYKAWVNDFLENNTIPMIWISNSVTCIDNAYLRRFDIVYWNTDVTE
;
A
#
# COMPACT_ATOMS: atom_id res chain seq x y z
N MET A 1 -16.48 8.04 -0.92
CA MET A 1 -15.13 7.58 -0.52
C MET A 1 -14.70 6.51 -1.52
N LEU A 2 -13.49 6.58 -2.08
CA LEU A 2 -12.99 5.52 -2.98
C LEU A 2 -12.81 4.23 -2.18
N SER A 3 -13.27 3.09 -2.70
CA SER A 3 -13.05 1.81 -2.02
C SER A 3 -11.57 1.41 -2.07
N GLY A 4 -11.08 0.64 -1.08
CA GLY A 4 -9.72 0.12 -1.07
C GLY A 4 -9.35 -0.63 -2.36
N LYS A 5 -10.32 -1.34 -2.96
CA LYS A 5 -10.19 -2.01 -4.26
C LYS A 5 -9.89 -1.02 -5.40
N THR A 6 -10.68 0.06 -5.51
CA THR A 6 -10.47 1.07 -6.56
C THR A 6 -9.11 1.77 -6.40
N ARG A 7 -8.66 2.03 -5.17
CA ARG A 7 -7.33 2.61 -4.91
C ARG A 7 -6.22 1.67 -5.40
N LEU A 8 -6.36 0.37 -5.14
CA LEU A 8 -5.41 -0.65 -5.58
C LEU A 8 -5.37 -0.80 -7.12
N GLU A 9 -6.53 -0.80 -7.77
CA GLU A 9 -6.64 -0.82 -9.24
C GLU A 9 -6.00 0.42 -9.88
N ASN A 10 -6.24 1.61 -9.32
CA ASN A 10 -5.63 2.86 -9.78
C ASN A 10 -4.11 2.84 -9.62
N CYS A 11 -3.60 2.32 -8.49
CA CYS A 11 -2.16 2.16 -8.28
C CYS A 11 -1.53 1.23 -9.33
N ARG A 12 -2.18 0.09 -9.61
CA ARG A 12 -1.74 -0.83 -10.65
C ARG A 12 -1.71 -0.18 -12.03
N LEU A 13 -2.72 0.63 -12.35
CA LEU A 13 -2.76 1.36 -13.61
C LEU A 13 -1.62 2.40 -13.69
N ALA A 14 -1.41 3.18 -12.62
CA ALA A 14 -0.35 4.17 -12.55
C ALA A 14 1.03 3.54 -12.76
N GLN A 15 1.31 2.41 -12.11
CA GLN A 15 2.54 1.63 -12.27
C GLN A 15 2.78 1.22 -13.72
N LYS A 16 1.75 0.68 -14.40
CA LYS A 16 1.86 0.34 -15.83
C LYS A 16 2.11 1.55 -16.72
N LEU A 17 1.43 2.67 -16.45
CA LEU A 17 1.56 3.89 -17.26
C LEU A 17 2.90 4.61 -17.05
N LEU A 18 3.48 4.47 -15.86
CA LEU A 18 4.74 5.09 -15.47
C LEU A 18 5.94 4.17 -15.63
N ALA A 19 5.75 2.91 -16.00
CA ALA A 19 6.81 1.95 -16.28
C ALA A 19 7.85 2.53 -17.26
N GLY A 20 9.13 2.49 -16.87
CA GLY A 20 10.24 3.02 -17.66
C GLY A 20 10.38 4.55 -17.65
N LYS A 21 9.56 5.28 -16.88
CA LYS A 21 9.65 6.72 -16.72
C LYS A 21 10.33 7.09 -15.40
N LYS A 22 10.95 8.27 -15.36
CA LYS A 22 11.48 8.84 -14.11
C LYS A 22 10.33 9.44 -13.31
N ALA A 23 9.67 8.61 -12.49
CA ALA A 23 8.52 8.99 -11.68
C ALA A 23 8.60 8.36 -10.27
N ILE A 24 7.82 8.92 -9.36
CA ILE A 24 7.58 8.39 -8.01
C ILE A 24 6.07 8.36 -7.80
N ILE A 25 5.56 7.31 -7.15
CA ILE A 25 4.14 7.22 -6.77
C ILE A 25 4.02 7.42 -5.26
N ILE A 26 3.10 8.28 -4.85
CA ILE A 26 2.72 8.44 -3.45
C ILE A 26 1.34 7.80 -3.28
N PHE A 27 1.26 6.82 -2.39
CA PHE A 27 0.03 6.16 -2.02
C PHE A 27 -0.36 6.62 -0.62
N ASP A 28 -1.34 7.51 -0.56
CA ASP A 28 -1.88 8.05 0.69
C ASP A 28 -3.09 7.25 1.18
N GLU A 29 -3.29 7.23 2.50
CA GLU A 29 -4.35 6.46 3.19
C GLU A 29 -4.31 4.97 2.84
N VAL A 30 -3.12 4.35 2.88
CA VAL A 30 -2.97 2.96 2.47
C VAL A 30 -3.69 1.98 3.40
N GLU A 31 -3.93 2.36 4.65
CA GLU A 31 -4.74 1.61 5.61
C GLU A 31 -6.13 1.29 5.05
N ASP A 32 -6.73 2.12 4.19
CA ASP A 32 -8.02 1.84 3.54
C ASP A 32 -8.00 0.55 2.69
N VAL A 33 -6.82 0.15 2.22
CA VAL A 33 -6.61 -1.10 1.44
C VAL A 33 -6.53 -2.32 2.37
N PHE A 34 -6.04 -2.12 3.60
CA PHE A 34 -5.77 -3.16 4.58
C PHE A 34 -6.86 -3.28 5.66
N SER A 35 -7.63 -2.22 5.91
CA SER A 35 -8.54 -2.04 7.05
C SER A 35 -9.94 -2.62 6.85
N SER A 36 -10.19 -3.32 5.75
CA SER A 36 -11.44 -4.07 5.58
C SER A 36 -11.46 -5.21 6.60
N SER A 37 -12.03 -4.92 7.77
CA SER A 37 -12.57 -5.80 8.79
C SER A 37 -11.79 -7.07 9.07
N LEU A 38 -11.24 -7.17 10.29
CA LEU A 38 -10.73 -8.42 10.89
C LEU A 38 -11.74 -9.61 10.90
N ILE A 39 -12.98 -9.40 10.42
CA ILE A 39 -14.08 -10.36 10.35
C ILE A 39 -14.50 -10.67 8.88
N ASP A 40 -14.12 -9.84 7.91
CA ASP A 40 -14.46 -10.02 6.49
C ASP A 40 -13.16 -9.81 5.69
N HIS A 41 -12.68 -10.84 5.01
CA HIS A 41 -11.36 -10.89 4.38
C HIS A 41 -10.96 -9.55 3.74
N SER A 42 -9.95 -8.87 4.30
CA SER A 42 -9.54 -7.56 3.80
C SER A 42 -9.24 -7.59 2.29
N VAL A 43 -9.43 -6.48 1.59
CA VAL A 43 -9.08 -6.35 0.16
C VAL A 43 -7.61 -6.77 -0.05
N ALA A 44 -6.70 -6.41 0.85
CA ALA A 44 -5.33 -6.91 0.82
C ALA A 44 -5.21 -8.43 0.98
N GLN A 45 -6.11 -9.10 1.70
CA GLN A 45 -6.14 -10.56 1.83
C GLN A 45 -6.75 -11.24 0.59
N GLU A 46 -7.80 -10.66 -0.01
CA GLU A 46 -8.37 -11.10 -1.30
C GLU A 46 -7.34 -10.95 -2.44
N TYR A 47 -6.58 -9.86 -2.41
CA TYR A 47 -5.54 -9.54 -3.39
C TYR A 47 -4.13 -9.85 -2.89
N LYS A 48 -3.98 -10.73 -1.88
CA LYS A 48 -2.69 -11.02 -1.22
C LYS A 48 -1.59 -11.45 -2.18
N ALA A 49 -1.94 -12.29 -3.14
CA ALA A 49 -1.02 -12.72 -4.18
C ALA A 49 -0.54 -11.52 -5.03
N TRP A 50 -1.45 -10.60 -5.38
CA TRP A 50 -1.10 -9.39 -6.11
C TRP A 50 -0.28 -8.40 -5.27
N VAL A 51 -0.63 -8.17 -4.00
CA VAL A 51 0.12 -7.24 -3.14
C VAL A 51 1.54 -7.75 -2.90
N ASN A 52 1.71 -9.07 -2.70
CA ASN A 52 3.04 -9.68 -2.58
C ASN A 52 3.85 -9.53 -3.85
N ASP A 53 3.29 -9.92 -5.01
CA ASP A 53 3.94 -9.77 -6.31
C ASP A 53 4.29 -8.31 -6.59
N PHE A 54 3.40 -7.40 -6.22
CA PHE A 54 3.57 -5.97 -6.41
C PHE A 54 4.72 -5.40 -5.59
N LEU A 55 4.81 -5.76 -4.31
CA LEU A 55 5.89 -5.31 -3.44
C LEU A 55 7.23 -5.95 -3.84
N GLU A 56 7.23 -7.20 -4.32
CA GLU A 56 8.44 -7.91 -4.76
C GLU A 56 8.98 -7.41 -6.10
N ASN A 57 8.08 -7.06 -7.03
CA ASN A 57 8.43 -6.66 -8.39
C ASN A 57 8.16 -5.16 -8.66
N ASN A 58 8.22 -4.33 -7.62
CA ASN A 58 7.96 -2.91 -7.77
C ASN A 58 9.05 -2.23 -8.63
N THR A 59 8.66 -1.71 -9.79
CA THR A 59 9.60 -1.08 -10.74
C THR A 59 9.68 0.44 -10.60
N ILE A 60 8.69 1.06 -9.95
CA ILE A 60 8.63 2.51 -9.75
C ILE A 60 8.76 2.80 -8.25
N PRO A 61 9.70 3.65 -7.81
CA PRO A 61 9.82 4.01 -6.40
C PRO A 61 8.50 4.52 -5.84
N MET A 62 8.13 4.05 -4.65
CA MET A 62 6.88 4.39 -4.00
C MET A 62 7.07 4.85 -2.57
N ILE A 63 6.23 5.79 -2.16
CA ILE A 63 6.08 6.19 -0.75
C ILE A 63 4.66 5.86 -0.34
N TRP A 64 4.52 5.03 0.69
CA TRP A 64 3.23 4.69 1.27
C TRP A 64 3.05 5.48 2.55
N ILE A 65 1.92 6.16 2.68
CA ILE A 65 1.57 6.96 3.85
C ILE A 65 0.38 6.29 4.52
N SER A 66 0.49 6.15 5.84
CA SER A 66 -0.55 5.57 6.66
C SER A 66 -0.62 6.23 8.01
N ASN A 67 -1.84 6.49 8.50
CA ASN A 67 -2.08 6.93 9.87
C ASN A 67 -2.10 5.74 10.85
N SER A 68 -2.28 4.50 10.36
CA SER A 68 -2.32 3.32 11.21
C SER A 68 -1.70 2.10 10.53
N VAL A 69 -0.52 1.70 11.03
CA VAL A 69 0.14 0.46 10.59
C VAL A 69 -0.43 -0.80 11.24
N THR A 70 -1.39 -0.69 12.17
CA THR A 70 -1.94 -1.84 12.92
C THR A 70 -2.62 -2.88 12.03
N CYS A 71 -3.10 -2.46 10.85
CA CYS A 71 -3.73 -3.33 9.87
C CYS A 71 -2.75 -3.93 8.84
N ILE A 72 -1.47 -3.54 8.85
CA ILE A 72 -0.47 -4.00 7.90
C ILE A 72 0.36 -5.12 8.53
N ASP A 73 0.29 -6.32 7.95
CA ASP A 73 1.10 -7.47 8.40
C ASP A 73 2.60 -7.18 8.26
N ASN A 74 3.38 -7.58 9.28
CA ASN A 74 4.85 -7.52 9.27
C ASN A 74 5.47 -8.18 8.03
N ALA A 75 4.83 -9.18 7.44
CA ALA A 75 5.28 -9.78 6.18
C ALA A 75 5.33 -8.77 5.02
N TYR A 76 4.39 -7.82 4.96
CA TYR A 76 4.40 -6.75 3.97
C TYR A 76 5.46 -5.70 4.30
N LEU A 77 5.57 -5.30 5.58
CA LEU A 77 6.55 -4.30 6.02
C LEU A 77 8.00 -4.69 5.71
N ARG A 78 8.33 -5.99 5.74
CA ARG A 78 9.67 -6.50 5.38
C ARG A 78 10.06 -6.27 3.91
N ARG A 79 9.11 -5.94 3.04
CA ARG A 79 9.35 -5.66 1.61
C ARG A 79 9.53 -4.16 1.32
N PHE A 80 9.53 -3.32 2.35
CA PHE A 80 9.87 -1.90 2.23
C PHE A 80 11.36 -1.70 2.50
N ASP A 81 11.99 -0.86 1.69
CA ASP A 81 13.38 -0.46 1.92
C ASP A 81 13.53 0.36 3.20
N ILE A 82 12.52 1.20 3.49
CA ILE A 82 12.49 2.10 4.65
C ILE A 82 11.09 2.08 5.23
N VAL A 83 11.00 1.87 6.54
CA VAL A 83 9.79 2.08 7.33
C VAL A 83 10.11 3.13 8.37
N TYR A 84 9.35 4.22 8.37
CA TYR A 84 9.47 5.31 9.33
C TYR A 84 8.15 5.48 10.06
N TRP A 85 8.20 5.48 11.39
CA TRP A 85 7.05 5.72 12.25
C TRP A 85 7.29 7.01 13.03
N ASN A 86 6.35 7.95 12.90
CA ASN A 86 6.39 9.21 13.64
C ASN A 86 5.36 9.19 14.76
N THR A 87 5.80 9.40 16.00
CA THR A 87 4.95 9.52 17.19
C THR A 87 4.65 10.96 17.60
N ASP A 88 5.25 11.94 16.95
CA ASP A 88 5.41 13.30 17.49
C ASP A 88 4.29 14.26 17.11
N VAL A 89 3.05 13.76 16.96
CA VAL A 89 1.86 14.61 16.85
C VAL A 89 0.87 14.25 17.95
N THR A 90 1.24 14.66 19.17
CA THR A 90 0.31 14.93 20.27
C THR A 90 0.54 16.37 20.70
N GLU A 91 -0.04 17.30 19.95
CA GLU A 91 -0.38 18.65 20.43
C GLU A 91 -1.86 18.92 20.15
#